data_AF-A0A7C0V451-F1
#
_entry.id   AF-A0A7C0V451-F1
#
_cell.length_a   1.000
_cell.length_b   1.000
_cell.length_c   1.000
_cell.angle_alpha   90.00
_cell.angle_beta   90.00
_cell.angle_gamma   90.00
#
_symmetry.space_group_name_H-M   'P 1'
#
loop_
_entity.id
_entity.type
_entity.pdbx_description
1 polymer ?
#
loop_
_entity_poly.entity_id
_entity_poly.type
_entity_poly.pdbx_seq_one_letter_code
_entity_poly.pdbx_strand_id
1 'polypeptide(L)'
;MSRYKYKACDQQGNVQKGIIEAKALPDVLSQLKAQGFYPISISRQKNFKPANPVSSTSRKPRRIPSSEMAQFCYQLATLLAAGVPLIGSLDAIISQLKNKEFQRVLKEIRDNVGKGMALSNAMSQYPKIFTMLFISLIKAGEESGNLDAILVDYTKFLETKEEMHKEIKNAMVYPVFLLVMAVAVVIFLMVVILPKFINILNDA
;
A
#
# COMPACT_ATOMS: atom_id res chain seq x y z
N MET A 1 27.92 5.14 -14.12
CA MET A 1 28.71 4.05 -14.74
C MET A 1 27.79 2.85 -14.90
N SER A 2 27.90 2.08 -16.00
CA SER A 2 27.03 0.94 -16.27
C SER A 2 27.79 -0.37 -16.02
N ARG A 3 27.12 -1.35 -15.41
CA ARG A 3 27.66 -2.70 -15.24
C ARG A 3 27.30 -3.56 -16.45
N TYR A 4 28.29 -4.26 -16.98
CA TYR A 4 28.16 -5.21 -18.08
C TYR A 4 28.52 -6.60 -17.57
N LYS A 5 27.60 -7.55 -17.77
CA LYS A 5 27.90 -8.96 -17.53
C LYS A 5 28.55 -9.51 -18.79
N TYR A 6 29.73 -10.09 -18.64
CA TYR A 6 30.46 -10.69 -19.75
C TYR A 6 30.65 -12.19 -19.53
N LYS A 7 30.66 -12.94 -20.63
CA LYS A 7 31.26 -14.26 -20.73
C LYS A 7 32.40 -14.13 -21.73
N ALA A 8 33.62 -14.44 -21.32
CA ALA A 8 34.80 -14.36 -22.17
C ALA A 8 35.63 -15.63 -22.02
N CYS A 9 36.33 -16.00 -23.08
CA CYS A 9 37.20 -17.16 -23.15
C CYS A 9 38.65 -16.74 -23.01
N ASP A 10 39.45 -17.47 -22.25
CA ASP A 10 40.90 -17.33 -22.25
C ASP A 10 41.53 -18.08 -23.45
N GLN A 11 42.81 -17.85 -23.74
CA GLN A 11 43.55 -18.50 -24.83
C GLN A 11 43.62 -20.03 -24.69
N GLN A 12 43.38 -20.56 -23.49
CA GLN A 12 43.33 -21.98 -23.16
C GLN A 12 41.93 -22.59 -23.27
N GLY A 13 40.93 -21.84 -23.77
CA GLY A 13 39.56 -22.34 -23.97
C GLY A 13 38.64 -22.27 -22.74
N ASN A 14 39.13 -21.71 -21.63
CA ASN A 14 38.38 -21.63 -20.38
C ASN A 14 37.43 -20.42 -20.37
N VAL A 15 36.13 -20.68 -20.24
CA VAL A 15 35.09 -19.63 -20.23
C VAL A 15 34.92 -19.05 -18.84
N GLN A 16 35.32 -17.79 -18.66
CA GLN A 16 35.09 -17.03 -17.44
C GLN A 16 33.87 -16.11 -17.58
N LYS A 17 33.09 -16.00 -16.51
CA LYS A 17 31.90 -15.15 -16.43
C LYS A 17 32.13 -14.12 -15.33
N GLY A 18 32.02 -12.84 -15.67
CA GLY A 18 32.28 -11.74 -14.75
C GLY A 18 31.35 -10.56 -14.98
N ILE A 19 31.46 -9.58 -14.08
CA ILE A 19 30.78 -8.29 -14.22
C ILE A 19 31.87 -7.23 -14.24
N ILE A 20 31.81 -6.34 -15.24
CA ILE A 20 32.76 -5.25 -15.40
C ILE A 20 32.02 -3.92 -15.47
N GLU A 21 32.58 -2.91 -14.83
CA GLU A 21 32.03 -1.56 -14.83
C GLU A 21 32.68 -0.73 -15.92
N ALA A 22 31.85 -0.19 -16.82
CA ALA A 22 32.32 0.61 -17.93
C ALA A 22 31.33 1.73 -18.24
N LYS A 23 31.82 2.81 -18.87
CA LYS A 23 30.97 3.92 -19.30
C LYS A 23 30.24 3.56 -20.60
N ALA A 24 30.91 2.86 -21.49
CA ALA A 24 30.33 2.39 -22.75
C ALA A 24 30.76 0.94 -23.09
N LEU A 25 30.05 0.33 -24.04
CA LEU A 25 30.33 -1.03 -24.50
C LEU A 25 31.74 -1.19 -25.12
N PRO A 26 32.29 -0.20 -25.87
CA PRO A 26 33.68 -0.26 -26.37
C PRO A 26 34.73 -0.36 -25.25
N ASP A 27 34.50 0.30 -24.12
CA ASP A 27 35.42 0.27 -22.96
C ASP A 27 35.49 -1.12 -22.32
N VAL A 28 34.40 -1.88 -22.37
CA VAL A 28 34.36 -3.28 -21.89
C VAL A 28 35.24 -4.18 -22.77
N LEU A 29 35.18 -3.95 -24.09
CA LEU A 29 35.93 -4.75 -25.05
C LEU A 29 37.44 -4.51 -24.93
N SER A 30 37.86 -3.26 -24.74
CA SER A 30 39.28 -2.92 -24.56
C SER A 30 39.84 -3.49 -23.25
N GLN A 31 39.07 -3.42 -22.15
CA GLN A 31 39.47 -4.00 -20.87
C GLN A 31 39.57 -5.53 -20.91
N LEU A 32 38.61 -6.22 -21.55
CA LEU A 32 38.65 -7.68 -21.66
C LEU A 32 39.82 -8.16 -22.53
N LYS A 33 40.10 -7.45 -23.64
CA LYS A 33 41.26 -7.74 -24.49
C LYS A 33 42.58 -7.47 -23.77
N ALA A 34 42.69 -6.40 -22.98
CA ALA A 34 43.89 -6.11 -22.20
C ALA A 34 44.21 -7.19 -21.15
N GLN A 35 43.19 -7.91 -20.69
CA GLN A 35 43.32 -9.05 -19.78
C GLN A 35 43.50 -10.39 -20.49
N GLY A 36 43.64 -10.40 -21.83
CA GLY A 36 43.84 -11.62 -22.62
C GLY A 36 42.56 -12.41 -22.90
N PHE A 37 41.38 -11.92 -22.50
CA PHE A 37 40.10 -12.60 -22.68
C PHE A 37 39.37 -12.19 -23.97
N TYR A 38 38.86 -13.17 -24.71
CA TYR A 38 38.04 -12.98 -25.91
C TYR A 38 36.55 -13.05 -25.57
N PRO A 39 35.76 -12.00 -25.82
CA PRO A 39 34.36 -11.95 -25.42
C PRO A 39 33.46 -12.85 -26.28
N ILE A 40 32.69 -13.73 -25.63
CA ILE A 40 31.68 -14.60 -26.25
C ILE A 40 30.29 -13.95 -26.17
N SER A 41 29.98 -13.27 -25.07
CA SER A 41 28.71 -12.57 -24.90
C SER A 41 28.85 -11.43 -23.90
N ILE A 42 28.36 -10.23 -24.25
CA ILE A 42 28.34 -9.06 -23.37
C ILE A 42 26.90 -8.54 -23.32
N SER A 43 26.32 -8.48 -22.11
CA SER A 43 24.98 -7.93 -21.90
C SER A 43 25.01 -6.79 -20.89
N ARG A 44 24.39 -5.67 -21.26
CA ARG A 44 24.26 -4.49 -20.39
C ARG A 44 23.15 -4.75 -19.38
N GLN A 45 23.45 -4.70 -18.09
CA GLN A 45 22.43 -4.83 -17.05
C GLN A 45 21.68 -3.49 -16.90
N LYS A 46 20.55 -3.34 -17.59
CA LYS A 46 19.73 -2.10 -17.60
C LYS A 46 19.06 -1.77 -16.25
N ASN A 47 18.98 -2.73 -15.32
CA ASN A 47 18.27 -2.59 -14.05
C ASN A 47 19.20 -2.67 -12.84
N PHE A 48 20.23 -1.81 -12.77
CA PHE A 48 20.92 -1.56 -11.50
C PHE A 48 20.30 -0.31 -10.85
N LYS A 49 19.34 -0.52 -9.95
CA LYS A 49 18.85 0.55 -9.07
C LYS A 49 20.01 0.93 -8.13
N PRO A 50 20.34 2.22 -7.98
CA PRO A 50 21.49 2.65 -7.19
C PRO A 50 21.41 2.14 -5.75
N ALA A 51 22.53 1.63 -5.27
CA ALA A 51 22.75 1.16 -3.91
C ALA A 51 22.81 2.35 -2.95
N ASN A 52 21.64 2.82 -2.52
CA ASN A 52 21.42 3.47 -1.24
C ASN A 52 19.96 3.25 -0.84
N PRO A 53 19.61 2.10 -0.25
CA PRO A 53 18.30 1.93 0.35
C PRO A 53 18.41 2.51 1.76
N VAL A 54 18.19 3.82 1.91
CA VAL A 54 17.77 4.34 3.22
C VAL A 54 16.38 3.77 3.45
N SER A 55 16.34 2.60 4.08
CA SER A 55 15.18 1.99 4.74
C SER A 55 13.82 2.25 4.07
N SER A 56 13.66 1.89 2.80
CA SER A 56 12.32 1.62 2.29
C SER A 56 12.00 0.17 2.61
N THR A 57 11.68 -0.07 3.89
CA THR A 57 10.71 -1.12 4.21
C THR A 57 9.58 -0.91 3.21
N SER A 58 9.46 -1.79 2.24
CA SER A 58 8.39 -1.79 1.25
C SER A 58 7.09 -2.05 2.01
N ARG A 59 6.58 -1.01 2.67
CA ARG A 59 5.29 -1.00 3.30
C ARG A 59 4.32 -1.18 2.16
N LYS A 60 3.69 -2.34 2.14
CA LYS A 60 2.47 -2.61 1.36
C LYS A 60 1.60 -1.35 1.45
N PRO A 61 1.15 -0.75 0.33
CA PRO A 61 0.37 0.49 0.37
C PRO A 61 -0.78 0.28 1.35
N ARG A 62 -0.79 1.05 2.43
CA ARG A 62 -1.77 0.84 3.50
C ARG A 62 -3.08 1.42 3.01
N ARG A 63 -4.14 0.61 3.08
CA ARG A 63 -5.50 1.13 2.93
C ARG A 63 -5.70 2.19 4.02
N ILE A 64 -6.29 3.31 3.64
CA ILE A 64 -6.62 4.37 4.58
C ILE A 64 -7.81 3.91 5.44
N PRO A 65 -7.76 4.07 6.77
CA PRO A 65 -8.91 3.79 7.62
C PRO A 65 -10.15 4.57 7.16
N SER A 66 -11.32 3.96 7.25
CA SER A 66 -12.60 4.60 6.89
C SER A 66 -12.83 5.89 7.70
N SER A 67 -12.49 5.88 9.00
CA SER A 67 -12.52 7.06 9.86
C SER A 67 -11.61 8.21 9.40
N GLU A 68 -10.39 7.93 8.93
CA GLU A 68 -9.49 8.98 8.38
C GLU A 68 -10.07 9.59 7.09
N MET A 69 -10.70 8.75 6.24
CA MET A 69 -11.38 9.23 5.03
C MET A 69 -12.63 10.07 5.37
N ALA A 70 -13.43 9.65 6.36
CA ALA A 70 -14.59 10.40 6.82
C ALA A 70 -14.20 11.77 7.37
N GLN A 71 -13.13 11.83 8.19
CA GLN A 71 -12.59 13.11 8.68
C GLN A 71 -12.11 14.02 7.56
N PHE A 72 -11.40 13.48 6.57
CA PHE A 72 -10.98 14.23 5.39
C PHE A 72 -12.18 14.83 4.64
N CYS A 73 -13.20 14.02 4.37
CA CYS A 73 -14.41 14.46 3.66
C CYS A 73 -15.16 15.54 4.45
N TYR A 74 -15.36 15.35 5.76
CA TYR A 74 -16.03 16.30 6.62
C TYR A 74 -15.29 17.65 6.69
N GLN A 75 -13.98 17.61 6.90
CA GLN A 75 -13.15 18.83 6.95
C GLN A 75 -13.17 19.57 5.61
N LEU A 76 -13.04 18.84 4.50
CA LEU A 76 -13.09 19.42 3.17
C LEU A 76 -14.46 20.05 2.89
N ALA A 77 -15.55 19.35 3.22
CA ALA A 77 -16.90 19.88 3.10
C ALA A 77 -17.09 21.16 3.92
N THR A 78 -16.64 21.16 5.18
CA THR A 78 -16.77 22.31 6.08
C THR A 78 -16.04 23.54 5.56
N LEU A 79 -14.82 23.36 5.05
CA LEU A 79 -14.04 24.46 4.49
C LEU A 79 -14.64 24.99 3.19
N LEU A 80 -15.10 24.08 2.31
CA LEU A 80 -15.77 24.47 1.07
C LEU A 80 -17.09 25.20 1.33
N ALA A 81 -17.90 24.73 2.28
CA ALA A 81 -19.14 25.38 2.70
C ALA A 81 -18.88 26.77 3.32
N ALA A 82 -17.72 26.96 3.96
CA ALA A 82 -17.26 28.25 4.46
C ALA A 82 -16.70 29.19 3.36
N GLY A 83 -16.73 28.76 2.09
CA GLY A 83 -16.24 29.54 0.95
C GLY A 83 -14.72 29.53 0.79
N VAL A 84 -13.99 28.65 1.49
CA VAL A 84 -12.55 28.52 1.33
C VAL A 84 -12.24 27.85 -0.02
N PRO A 85 -11.34 28.42 -0.85
CA PRO A 85 -10.97 27.81 -2.12
C PRO A 85 -10.42 26.39 -1.95
N LEU A 86 -10.77 25.49 -2.87
CA LEU A 86 -10.41 24.06 -2.83
C LEU A 86 -8.92 23.80 -2.54
N ILE A 87 -8.01 24.52 -3.20
CA ILE A 87 -6.56 24.37 -2.99
C ILE A 87 -6.17 24.74 -1.56
N GLY A 88 -6.71 25.84 -1.03
CA GLY A 88 -6.48 26.28 0.34
C GLY A 88 -7.05 25.29 1.36
N SER A 89 -8.23 24.73 1.08
CA SER A 89 -8.84 23.68 1.91
C SER A 89 -7.98 22.41 1.96
N LEU A 90 -7.45 21.98 0.81
CA LEU A 90 -6.54 20.84 0.73
C LEU A 90 -5.24 21.11 1.52
N ASP A 91 -4.63 22.29 1.39
CA ASP A 91 -3.42 22.66 2.12
C ASP A 91 -3.63 22.65 3.64
N ALA A 92 -4.76 23.20 4.11
CA ALA A 92 -5.13 23.20 5.51
C ALA A 92 -5.23 21.77 6.06
N ILE A 93 -5.92 20.88 5.35
CA ILE A 93 -6.10 19.48 5.76
C ILE A 93 -4.75 18.73 5.73
N ILE A 94 -3.96 18.87 4.66
CA ILE A 94 -2.64 18.23 4.50
C ILE A 94 -1.70 18.54 5.67
N SER A 95 -1.79 19.74 6.26
CA SER A 95 -0.96 20.14 7.41
C SER A 95 -1.31 19.40 8.71
N GLN A 96 -2.55 18.92 8.84
CA GLN A 96 -3.08 18.27 10.04
C GLN A 96 -3.02 16.74 9.98
N LEU A 97 -2.82 16.16 8.79
CA LEU A 97 -2.76 14.71 8.61
C LEU A 97 -1.56 14.06 9.30
N LYS A 98 -1.85 13.04 10.12
CA LYS A 98 -0.83 12.18 10.75
C LYS A 98 -0.28 11.10 9.80
N ASN A 99 -1.11 10.66 8.86
CA ASN A 99 -0.77 9.58 7.94
C ASN A 99 0.09 10.09 6.77
N LYS A 100 1.39 9.80 6.80
CA LYS A 100 2.36 10.25 5.78
C LYS A 100 2.03 9.76 4.36
N GLU A 101 1.42 8.58 4.21
CA GLU A 101 1.03 8.07 2.90
C GLU A 101 -0.12 8.88 2.32
N PHE A 102 -1.15 9.13 3.14
CA PHE A 102 -2.28 9.94 2.73
C PHE A 102 -1.87 11.40 2.46
N GLN A 103 -1.01 11.96 3.31
CA GLN A 103 -0.46 13.30 3.14
C GLN A 103 0.28 13.44 1.80
N ARG A 104 1.11 12.45 1.42
CA ARG A 104 1.81 12.47 0.12
C ARG A 104 0.83 12.47 -1.05
N VAL A 105 -0.18 11.60 -0.99
CA VAL A 105 -1.19 11.48 -2.05
C VAL A 105 -2.02 12.75 -2.18
N LEU A 106 -2.45 13.35 -1.06
CA LEU A 106 -3.18 14.61 -1.08
C LEU A 106 -2.34 15.77 -1.61
N LYS A 107 -1.03 15.82 -1.34
CA LYS A 107 -0.13 16.82 -1.95
C LYS A 107 -0.07 16.66 -3.47
N GLU A 108 0.09 15.43 -3.95
CA GLU A 108 0.10 15.13 -5.40
C GLU A 108 -1.24 15.51 -6.06
N ILE A 109 -2.36 15.25 -5.39
CA ILE A 109 -3.70 15.66 -5.85
C ILE A 109 -3.82 17.18 -5.89
N ARG A 110 -3.46 17.87 -4.80
CA ARG A 110 -3.49 19.33 -4.70
C ARG A 110 -2.66 19.98 -5.80
N ASP A 111 -1.47 19.48 -6.08
CA ASP A 111 -0.60 20.01 -7.14
C ASP A 111 -1.18 19.77 -8.54
N ASN A 112 -1.85 18.65 -8.78
CA ASN A 112 -2.54 18.39 -10.04
C ASN A 112 -3.76 19.31 -10.21
N VAL A 113 -4.53 19.51 -9.15
CA VAL A 113 -5.67 20.44 -9.14
C VAL A 113 -5.21 21.88 -9.35
N GLY A 114 -4.09 22.28 -8.74
CA GLY A 114 -3.46 23.58 -8.97
C GLY A 114 -2.98 23.80 -10.41
N LYS A 115 -2.75 22.72 -11.17
CA LYS A 115 -2.44 22.77 -12.62
C LYS A 115 -3.69 22.79 -13.50
N GLY A 116 -4.89 22.82 -12.92
CA GLY A 116 -6.17 22.83 -13.64
C GLY A 116 -6.77 21.45 -13.91
N MET A 117 -6.25 20.39 -13.31
CA MET A 117 -6.90 19.07 -13.38
C MET A 117 -8.13 19.05 -12.46
N ALA A 118 -9.25 18.49 -12.94
CA ALA A 118 -10.41 18.22 -12.08
C ALA A 118 -10.02 17.34 -10.87
N LEU A 119 -10.59 17.60 -9.70
CA LEU A 119 -10.36 16.86 -8.45
C LEU A 119 -10.67 15.38 -8.62
N SER A 120 -11.80 15.04 -9.27
CA SER A 120 -12.19 13.67 -9.58
C SER A 120 -11.12 12.95 -10.42
N ASN A 121 -10.55 13.63 -11.42
CA ASN A 121 -9.47 13.10 -12.26
C ASN A 121 -8.15 12.96 -11.51
N ALA A 122 -7.85 13.87 -10.58
CA ALA A 122 -6.66 13.77 -9.74
C ALA A 122 -6.79 12.60 -8.74
N MET A 123 -7.97 12.41 -8.15
CA MET A 123 -8.27 11.32 -7.23
C MET A 123 -8.30 9.95 -7.92
N SER A 124 -8.73 9.87 -9.18
CA SER A 124 -8.82 8.62 -9.94
C SER A 124 -7.48 7.92 -10.16
N GLN A 125 -6.38 8.67 -10.08
CA GLN A 125 -5.01 8.13 -10.13
C GLN A 125 -4.67 7.24 -8.92
N TYR A 126 -5.47 7.29 -7.84
CA TYR A 126 -5.25 6.54 -6.60
C TYR A 126 -6.43 5.62 -6.22
N PRO A 127 -6.76 4.61 -7.04
CA PRO A 127 -7.91 3.72 -6.82
C PRO A 127 -7.78 2.82 -5.59
N LYS A 128 -6.58 2.71 -5.01
CA LYS A 128 -6.34 1.99 -3.74
C LYS A 128 -6.83 2.75 -2.52
N ILE A 129 -7.01 4.06 -2.65
CA ILE A 129 -7.41 4.99 -1.59
C ILE A 129 -8.83 5.46 -1.83
N PHE A 130 -9.10 5.94 -3.04
CA PHE A 130 -10.40 6.45 -3.43
C PHE A 130 -11.17 5.38 -4.18
N THR A 131 -12.35 5.03 -3.67
CA THR A 131 -13.23 4.05 -4.32
C THR A 131 -13.85 4.64 -5.59
N MET A 132 -14.24 3.78 -6.53
CA MET A 132 -14.91 4.22 -7.75
C MET A 132 -16.19 5.02 -7.47
N LEU A 133 -16.98 4.58 -6.47
CA LEU A 133 -18.17 5.30 -6.01
C LEU A 133 -17.82 6.72 -5.55
N PHE A 134 -16.78 6.86 -4.73
CA PHE A 134 -16.34 8.16 -4.25
C PHE A 134 -15.93 9.09 -5.40
N ILE A 135 -15.12 8.58 -6.34
CA ILE A 135 -14.67 9.38 -7.50
C ILE A 135 -15.87 9.86 -8.34
N SER A 136 -16.86 8.99 -8.58
CA SER A 136 -18.08 9.36 -9.32
C SER A 136 -18.91 10.41 -8.60
N LEU A 137 -19.01 10.33 -7.27
CA LEU A 137 -19.70 11.33 -6.46
C LEU A 137 -18.98 12.68 -6.52
N ILE A 138 -17.66 12.69 -6.34
CA ILE A 138 -16.87 13.91 -6.47
C ILE A 138 -17.02 14.52 -7.86
N LYS A 139 -16.99 13.71 -8.92
CA LYS A 139 -17.22 14.19 -10.29
C LYS A 139 -18.59 14.86 -10.43
N ALA A 140 -19.66 14.23 -9.93
CA ALA A 140 -20.99 14.83 -9.95
C ALA A 140 -21.06 16.12 -9.12
N GLY A 141 -20.37 16.17 -7.97
CA GLY A 141 -20.25 17.37 -7.14
C GLY A 141 -19.49 18.51 -7.81
N GLU A 142 -18.43 18.20 -8.54
CA GLU A 142 -17.68 19.19 -9.35
C GLU A 142 -18.52 19.74 -10.50
N GLU A 143 -19.24 18.88 -11.23
CA GLU A 143 -20.07 19.28 -12.36
C GLU A 143 -21.31 20.08 -11.92
N SER A 144 -21.87 19.79 -10.76
CA SER A 144 -23.01 20.50 -10.18
C SER A 144 -22.64 21.71 -9.32
N GLY A 145 -21.35 21.89 -9.02
CA GLY A 145 -20.86 22.94 -8.13
C GLY A 145 -21.24 22.76 -6.65
N ASN A 146 -21.74 21.59 -6.27
CA ASN A 146 -22.25 21.28 -4.92
C ASN A 146 -21.38 20.22 -4.22
N LEU A 147 -20.07 20.44 -4.26
CA LEU A 147 -19.08 19.47 -3.77
C LEU A 147 -19.15 19.29 -2.24
N ASP A 148 -19.45 20.36 -1.51
CA ASP A 148 -19.64 20.39 -0.06
C ASP A 148 -20.80 19.47 0.38
N ALA A 149 -21.98 19.56 -0.23
CA ALA A 149 -23.10 18.68 0.12
C ALA A 149 -22.79 17.20 -0.16
N ILE A 150 -22.17 16.91 -1.31
CA ILE A 150 -21.80 15.53 -1.68
C ILE A 150 -20.78 14.94 -0.69
N LEU A 151 -19.82 15.73 -0.24
CA LEU A 151 -18.84 15.29 0.75
C LEU A 151 -19.48 15.05 2.13
N VAL A 152 -20.46 15.85 2.54
CA VAL A 152 -21.25 15.62 3.77
C VAL A 152 -22.02 14.31 3.66
N ASP A 153 -22.73 14.07 2.56
CA ASP A 153 -23.51 12.86 2.38
C ASP A 153 -22.62 11.61 2.31
N TYR A 154 -21.44 11.72 1.69
CA TYR A 154 -20.45 10.65 1.71
C TYR A 154 -19.88 10.39 3.12
N THR A 155 -19.71 11.43 3.94
CA THR A 155 -19.29 11.29 5.33
C THR A 155 -20.33 10.49 6.12
N LYS A 156 -21.62 10.85 6.01
CA LYS A 156 -22.72 10.10 6.65
C LYS A 156 -22.74 8.64 6.19
N PHE A 157 -22.55 8.39 4.90
CA PHE A 157 -22.48 7.02 4.38
C PHE A 157 -21.33 6.21 5.03
N LEU A 158 -20.15 6.81 5.22
CA LEU A 158 -19.03 6.16 5.89
C LEU A 158 -19.31 5.90 7.37
N GLU A 159 -19.95 6.84 8.06
CA GLU A 159 -20.34 6.72 9.47
C GLU A 159 -21.34 5.58 9.68
N THR A 160 -22.43 5.55 8.91
CA THR A 160 -23.44 4.48 8.97
C THR A 160 -22.81 3.12 8.66
N LYS A 161 -21.87 3.07 7.70
CA LYS A 161 -21.14 1.83 7.40
C LYS A 161 -20.28 1.37 8.59
N GLU A 162 -19.57 2.28 9.25
CA GLU A 162 -18.79 1.94 10.44
C GLU A 162 -19.68 1.50 11.61
N GLU A 163 -20.83 2.13 11.80
CA GLU A 163 -21.82 1.76 12.83
C GLU A 163 -22.34 0.34 12.61
N MET A 164 -22.79 0.01 11.39
CA MET A 164 -23.22 -1.36 11.05
C MET A 164 -22.11 -2.39 11.33
N HIS A 165 -20.86 -2.09 10.96
CA HIS A 165 -19.74 -2.98 11.24
C HIS A 165 -19.50 -3.16 12.75
N LYS A 166 -19.66 -2.10 13.55
CA LYS A 166 -19.55 -2.17 15.01
C LYS A 166 -20.69 -3.01 15.60
N GLU A 167 -21.92 -2.83 15.13
CA GLU A 167 -23.08 -3.62 15.58
C GLU A 167 -22.89 -5.10 15.29
N ILE A 168 -22.49 -5.46 14.07
CA ILE A 168 -22.18 -6.85 13.69
C ILE A 168 -21.08 -7.41 14.58
N LYS A 169 -20.01 -6.64 14.81
CA LYS A 169 -18.90 -7.06 15.66
C LYS A 169 -19.37 -7.33 17.09
N ASN A 170 -20.22 -6.45 17.65
CA ASN A 170 -20.75 -6.59 18.99
C ASN A 170 -21.70 -7.80 19.09
N ALA A 171 -22.55 -8.03 18.09
CA ALA A 171 -23.43 -9.18 18.02
C ALA A 171 -22.65 -10.51 17.96
N MET A 172 -21.46 -10.52 17.37
CA MET A 172 -20.58 -11.70 17.28
C MET A 172 -19.85 -12.03 18.60
N VAL A 173 -19.81 -11.12 19.58
CA VAL A 173 -19.07 -11.36 20.84
C VAL A 173 -19.65 -12.55 21.60
N TYR A 174 -20.98 -12.61 21.77
CA TYR A 174 -21.63 -13.68 22.54
C TYR A 174 -21.50 -15.06 21.87
N PRO A 175 -21.80 -15.23 20.56
CA PRO A 175 -21.59 -16.50 19.86
C PRO A 175 -20.14 -17.00 19.91
N VAL A 176 -19.17 -16.11 19.72
CA VAL A 176 -17.74 -16.47 19.79
C VAL A 176 -17.35 -16.91 21.19
N PHE A 177 -17.80 -16.18 22.23
CA PHE A 177 -17.54 -16.54 23.61
C PHE A 177 -18.09 -17.92 23.96
N LEU A 178 -19.35 -18.19 23.60
CA LEU A 178 -20.00 -19.48 23.85
C LEU A 178 -19.27 -20.63 23.13
N LEU A 179 -18.88 -20.42 21.86
CA LEU A 179 -18.13 -21.40 21.08
C LEU A 179 -16.77 -21.71 21.72
N VAL A 180 -16.04 -20.68 22.14
CA VAL A 180 -14.75 -20.85 22.84
C VAL A 180 -14.94 -21.65 24.14
N MET A 181 -15.98 -21.34 24.93
CA MET A 181 -16.28 -22.07 26.16
C MET A 181 -16.64 -23.55 25.88
N ALA A 182 -17.46 -23.81 24.86
CA ALA A 182 -17.81 -25.17 24.47
C ALA A 182 -16.58 -25.99 24.06
N VAL A 183 -15.70 -25.42 23.21
CA VAL A 183 -14.45 -26.07 22.80
C VAL A 183 -13.53 -26.30 24.01
N ALA A 184 -13.42 -25.32 24.91
CA ALA A 184 -12.62 -25.46 26.13
C ALA A 184 -13.11 -26.60 27.03
N VAL A 185 -14.42 -26.75 27.21
CA VAL A 185 -15.01 -27.86 27.97
C VAL A 185 -14.70 -29.20 27.33
N VAL A 186 -14.86 -29.34 26.02
CA VAL A 186 -14.54 -30.60 25.30
C VAL A 186 -13.06 -30.98 25.46
N ILE A 187 -12.15 -30.01 25.32
CA ILE A 187 -10.72 -30.23 25.54
C ILE A 187 -10.46 -30.65 26.99
N PHE A 188 -11.09 -29.99 27.97
CA PHE A 188 -10.95 -30.35 29.38
C PHE A 188 -11.42 -31.79 29.67
N LEU A 189 -12.56 -32.19 29.11
CA LEU A 189 -13.06 -33.57 29.23
C LEU A 189 -12.04 -34.58 28.67
N MET A 190 -11.50 -34.32 27.48
CA MET A 190 -10.53 -35.20 26.80
C MET A 190 -9.19 -35.28 27.55
N VAL A 191 -8.68 -34.16 28.07
CA VAL A 191 -7.34 -34.10 28.69
C VAL A 191 -7.35 -34.56 30.15
N VAL A 192 -8.41 -34.27 30.91
CA VAL A 192 -8.42 -34.49 32.37
C VAL A 192 -9.30 -35.67 32.76
N ILE A 193 -10.49 -35.81 32.17
CA ILE A 193 -11.49 -36.78 32.64
C ILE A 193 -11.31 -38.13 31.96
N LEU A 194 -11.11 -38.15 30.64
CA LEU A 194 -10.91 -39.38 29.88
C LEU A 194 -9.74 -40.25 30.40
N PRO A 195 -8.52 -39.73 30.66
CA PRO A 195 -7.43 -40.57 31.17
C PRO A 195 -7.72 -41.12 32.57
N LYS A 196 -8.43 -40.36 33.42
CA LYS A 196 -8.83 -40.85 34.75
C LYS A 196 -9.78 -42.05 34.64
N PHE A 197 -10.72 -42.01 33.71
CA PHE A 197 -11.61 -43.16 33.44
C PHE A 197 -10.83 -44.38 32.94
N ILE A 198 -9.88 -44.19 32.03
CA ILE A 198 -9.05 -45.29 31.51
C ILE A 198 -8.21 -45.91 32.64
N ASN A 199 -7.62 -45.09 33.52
CA ASN A 199 -6.84 -45.60 34.65
C ASN A 199 -7.68 -46.46 35.59
N ILE A 200 -8.90 -46.02 35.92
CA ILE A 200 -9.82 -46.79 36.79
C ILE A 200 -10.20 -48.13 36.16
N LEU A 201 -10.41 -48.18 34.84
CA LEU A 201 -10.74 -49.42 34.12
C LEU A 201 -9.57 -50.40 34.03
N ASN A 202 -8.33 -49.92 34.04
CA ASN A 202 -7.14 -50.80 34.03
C ASN A 202 -6.80 -51.35 35.43
N ASP A 203 -7.27 -50.71 36.50
CA ASP A 203 -7.06 -51.14 37.89
C ASP A 203 -8.16 -52.09 38.42
N ALA A 204 -9.17 -52.43 37.60
CA ALA A 204 -10.30 -53.31 37.93
C ALA A 204 -10.19 -54.67 37.21
#